data_AF-A0AAJ7U003-F1
#
_entry.id   AF-A0AAJ7U003-F1
#
_cell.length_a   1.000
_cell.length_b   1.000
_cell.length_c   1.000
_cell.angle_alpha   90.00
_cell.angle_beta   90.00
_cell.angle_gamma   90.00
#
_symmetry.space_group_name_H-M   'P 1'
#
loop_
_entity.id
_entity.type
_entity.pdbx_description
1 polymer ?
#
loop_
_entity_poly.entity_id
_entity_poly.type
_entity_poly.pdbx_seq_one_letter_code
_entity_poly.pdbx_strand_id
1 'polypeptide(L)'
;MVFYERGETISGGNFQREYPAKVLDYLAIGVHELAAISERRIERLCNPSLSELPAFLVNEGGLNSGFMVAHCTAASLVSENKCLCHPSSVDSLSTSAATEDHVSMGGWAARKALRVIEHVEQVLAIELLAACQGIEFLRPLCTTTPLEKVYDLVRSTVRPWIKDRFMAPDIEAVHRMLVEEKVEAAQQRRGSVLQVAEPYINCYRLKDLPESRPDSPTACSLGSPSLSVPCASMILTRDQDEGVILAKAINDITLYPLPAAAQ
;
A
#
# COMPACT_ATOMS: atom_id res chain seq x y z
N MET A 1 17.92 -37.41 3.78
CA MET A 1 16.64 -37.68 4.47
C MET A 1 16.76 -38.99 5.24
N VAL A 2 16.24 -39.05 6.45
CA VAL A 2 16.30 -40.25 7.30
C VAL A 2 14.88 -40.81 7.42
N PHE A 3 14.66 -42.06 6.99
CA PHE A 3 13.39 -42.76 7.06
C PHE A 3 13.45 -43.80 8.17
N TYR A 4 13.16 -43.36 9.40
CA TYR A 4 13.32 -44.16 10.62
C TYR A 4 12.59 -45.51 10.56
N GLU A 5 11.31 -45.51 10.15
CA GLU A 5 10.49 -46.73 10.07
C GLU A 5 11.05 -47.78 9.10
N ARG A 6 11.82 -47.33 8.10
CA ARG A 6 12.44 -48.19 7.09
C ARG A 6 13.89 -48.54 7.42
N GLY A 7 14.50 -47.89 8.43
CA GLY A 7 15.92 -48.04 8.72
C GLY A 7 16.85 -47.53 7.60
N GLU A 8 16.39 -46.61 6.76
CA GLU A 8 17.10 -46.17 5.55
C GLU A 8 17.45 -44.67 5.58
N THR A 9 18.55 -44.31 4.91
CA THR A 9 18.91 -42.92 4.61
C THR A 9 18.95 -42.69 3.11
N ILE A 10 18.20 -41.70 2.62
CA ILE A 10 18.13 -41.37 1.19
C ILE A 10 18.72 -39.98 0.95
N SER A 11 19.68 -39.87 0.03
CA SER A 11 20.17 -38.59 -0.48
C SER A 11 19.12 -37.97 -1.40
N GLY A 12 18.78 -36.70 -1.21
CA GLY A 12 17.75 -36.01 -1.99
C GLY A 12 18.00 -34.50 -2.04
N GLY A 13 17.22 -33.79 -2.86
CA GLY A 13 17.42 -32.38 -3.21
C GLY A 13 16.51 -31.37 -2.51
N ASN A 14 15.85 -31.73 -1.39
CA ASN A 14 14.86 -30.87 -0.73
C ASN A 14 15.43 -29.54 -0.19
N PHE A 15 16.76 -29.38 -0.18
CA PHE A 15 17.43 -28.12 0.14
C PHE A 15 17.31 -27.07 -0.99
N GLN A 16 16.86 -27.47 -2.19
CA GLN A 16 16.67 -26.55 -3.31
C GLN A 16 15.51 -25.59 -3.02
N ARG A 17 15.80 -24.29 -3.04
CA ARG A 17 14.86 -23.21 -2.68
C ARG A 17 14.29 -22.48 -3.89
N GLU A 18 14.08 -23.20 -4.98
CA GLU A 18 13.59 -22.66 -6.25
C GLU A 18 12.20 -22.01 -6.12
N TYR A 19 11.25 -22.70 -5.48
CA TYR A 19 9.90 -22.18 -5.31
C TYR A 19 9.87 -20.93 -4.43
N PRO A 20 10.48 -20.92 -3.22
CA PRO A 20 10.59 -19.68 -2.44
C PRO A 20 11.24 -18.54 -3.20
N ALA A 21 12.33 -18.80 -3.95
CA ALA A 21 13.03 -17.76 -4.70
C ALA A 21 12.10 -17.05 -5.68
N LYS A 22 11.38 -17.82 -6.51
CA LYS A 22 10.43 -17.28 -7.49
C LYS A 22 9.30 -16.50 -6.83
N VAL A 23 8.71 -17.06 -5.77
CA VAL A 23 7.62 -16.38 -5.04
C VAL A 23 8.08 -15.06 -4.44
N LEU A 24 9.30 -14.99 -3.90
CA LEU A 24 9.86 -13.77 -3.33
C LEU A 24 10.19 -12.71 -4.39
N ASP A 25 10.67 -13.11 -5.57
CA ASP A 25 10.85 -12.19 -6.69
C ASP A 25 9.49 -11.64 -7.18
N TYR A 26 8.46 -12.47 -7.30
CA TYR A 26 7.10 -12.02 -7.61
C TYR A 26 6.52 -11.10 -6.54
N LEU A 27 6.78 -11.38 -5.26
CA LEU A 27 6.36 -10.53 -4.15
C LEU A 27 7.01 -9.15 -4.25
N ALA A 28 8.31 -9.08 -4.53
CA ALA A 28 9.02 -7.81 -4.70
C ALA A 28 8.39 -6.97 -5.83
N ILE A 29 8.13 -7.61 -6.98
CA ILE A 29 7.46 -6.97 -8.14
C ILE A 29 6.07 -6.44 -7.75
N GLY A 30 5.25 -7.28 -7.11
CA GLY A 30 3.88 -6.91 -6.75
C GLY A 30 3.80 -5.81 -5.69
N VAL A 31 4.66 -5.85 -4.67
CA VAL A 31 4.67 -4.87 -3.58
C VAL A 31 5.24 -3.53 -4.04
N HIS A 32 6.21 -3.53 -4.96
CA HIS A 32 6.77 -2.31 -5.54
C HIS A 32 5.70 -1.37 -6.12
N GLU A 33 4.68 -1.93 -6.79
CA GLU A 33 3.59 -1.16 -7.40
C GLU A 33 2.83 -0.30 -6.37
N LEU A 34 2.74 -0.74 -5.11
CA LEU A 34 2.13 0.05 -4.03
C LEU A 34 2.90 1.34 -3.78
N ALA A 35 4.23 1.26 -3.76
CA ALA A 35 5.07 2.45 -3.61
C ALA A 35 5.03 3.33 -4.87
N ALA A 36 5.00 2.72 -6.06
CA ALA A 36 4.93 3.46 -7.32
C ALA A 36 3.65 4.31 -7.40
N ILE A 37 2.48 3.74 -7.09
CA ILE A 37 1.22 4.51 -7.09
C ILE A 37 1.15 5.51 -5.93
N SER A 38 1.67 5.14 -4.76
CA SER A 38 1.75 6.03 -3.59
C SER A 38 2.55 7.29 -3.90
N GLU A 39 3.71 7.14 -4.53
CA GLU A 39 4.56 8.26 -4.90
C GLU A 39 3.89 9.17 -5.95
N ARG A 40 3.12 8.62 -6.89
CA ARG A 40 2.31 9.44 -7.81
C ARG A 40 1.23 10.25 -7.08
N ARG A 41 0.66 9.73 -5.99
CA ARG A 41 -0.29 10.50 -5.15
C ARG A 41 0.41 11.59 -4.35
N ILE A 42 1.63 11.35 -3.87
CA ILE A 42 2.48 12.38 -3.24
C ILE A 42 2.76 13.51 -4.24
N GLU A 43 3.18 13.17 -5.48
CA GLU A 43 3.43 14.16 -6.52
C GLU A 43 2.18 15.01 -6.78
N ARG A 44 1.02 14.36 -6.93
CA ARG A 44 -0.25 15.06 -7.14
C ARG A 44 -0.56 16.05 -6.03
N LEU A 45 -0.34 15.67 -4.76
CA LEU A 45 -0.57 16.55 -3.61
C LEU A 45 0.39 17.75 -3.58
N CYS A 46 1.67 17.50 -3.84
CA CYS A 46 2.71 18.53 -3.81
C CYS A 46 2.65 19.50 -5.00
N ASN A 47 2.05 19.09 -6.12
CA ASN A 47 1.99 19.87 -7.34
C ASN A 47 0.76 20.80 -7.37
N PRO A 48 0.94 22.13 -7.27
CA PRO A 48 -0.18 23.08 -7.21
C PRO A 48 -1.04 23.07 -8.49
N SER A 49 -0.47 22.66 -9.63
CA SER A 49 -1.20 22.54 -10.90
C SER A 49 -2.21 21.37 -10.89
N LEU A 50 -2.08 20.43 -9.94
CA LEU A 50 -2.89 19.21 -9.87
C LEU A 50 -3.74 19.10 -8.59
N SER A 51 -3.28 19.70 -7.48
CA SER A 51 -3.94 19.58 -6.16
C SER A 51 -4.84 20.74 -5.80
N GLU A 52 -4.69 21.91 -6.43
CA GLU A 52 -5.31 23.18 -5.95
C GLU A 52 -4.85 23.56 -4.52
N LEU A 53 -3.79 22.92 -4.01
CA LEU A 53 -3.18 23.20 -2.71
C LEU A 53 -1.91 24.05 -2.87
N PRO A 54 -1.41 24.67 -1.77
CA PRO A 54 -0.11 25.34 -1.80
C PRO A 54 1.00 24.39 -2.26
N ALA A 55 1.94 24.90 -3.05
CA ALA A 55 3.07 24.14 -3.55
C ALA A 55 3.84 23.46 -2.41
N PHE A 56 4.10 22.16 -2.54
CA PHE A 56 4.78 21.34 -1.54
C PHE A 56 4.13 21.35 -0.15
N LEU A 57 2.82 21.64 -0.07
CA LEU A 57 2.01 21.56 1.15
C LEU A 57 2.55 22.42 2.30
N VAL A 58 3.01 23.63 2.01
CA VAL A 58 3.50 24.57 3.01
C VAL A 58 3.03 26.00 2.76
N ASN A 59 2.83 26.75 3.84
CA ASN A 59 2.59 28.19 3.77
C ASN A 59 3.90 28.95 3.47
N GLU A 60 3.78 30.16 2.92
CA GLU A 60 4.95 31.02 2.63
C GLU A 60 5.99 30.31 1.73
N GLY A 61 5.49 29.73 0.62
CA GLY A 61 6.33 29.09 -0.38
C GLY A 61 7.43 30.04 -0.89
N GLY A 62 8.65 29.52 -0.99
CA GLY A 62 9.86 30.29 -1.32
C GLY A 62 10.70 30.67 -0.10
N LEU A 63 10.10 30.77 1.09
CA LEU A 63 10.82 30.77 2.37
C LEU A 63 10.89 29.36 2.96
N ASN A 64 9.81 28.59 2.81
CA ASN A 64 9.72 27.20 3.23
C ASN A 64 9.69 26.28 1.99
N SER A 65 10.36 25.14 2.12
CA SER A 65 10.45 24.06 1.13
C SER A 65 9.37 22.99 1.32
N GLY A 66 8.79 22.88 2.52
CA GLY A 66 7.69 21.95 2.78
C GLY A 66 8.07 20.50 2.50
N PHE A 67 7.22 19.82 1.73
CA PHE A 67 7.37 18.41 1.37
C PHE A 67 8.25 18.17 0.13
N MET A 68 8.91 19.20 -0.41
CA MET A 68 9.73 19.06 -1.63
C MET A 68 10.78 17.95 -1.49
N VAL A 69 11.57 17.95 -0.42
CA VAL A 69 12.63 16.95 -0.20
C VAL A 69 12.04 15.58 0.16
N ALA A 70 10.91 15.55 0.88
CA ALA A 70 10.21 14.31 1.20
C ALA A 70 9.76 13.58 -0.06
N HIS A 71 9.24 14.33 -1.05
CA HIS A 71 8.89 13.78 -2.35
C HIS A 71 10.13 13.27 -3.10
N CYS A 72 11.25 13.99 -3.08
CA CYS A 72 12.51 13.48 -3.65
C CYS A 72 12.96 12.17 -3.00
N THR A 73 12.83 12.03 -1.67
CA THR A 73 13.12 10.79 -0.95
C THR A 73 12.21 9.66 -1.43
N ALA A 74 10.89 9.89 -1.49
CA ALA A 74 9.95 8.88 -1.98
C ALA A 74 10.26 8.44 -3.42
N ALA A 75 10.56 9.40 -4.32
CA ALA A 75 10.91 9.12 -5.70
C ALA A 75 12.23 8.32 -5.82
N SER A 76 13.23 8.62 -4.98
CA SER A 76 14.48 7.87 -4.91
C SER A 76 14.26 6.41 -4.52
N LEU A 77 13.48 6.16 -3.46
CA LEU A 77 13.15 4.82 -2.97
C LEU A 77 12.38 3.98 -4.00
N VAL A 78 11.38 4.59 -4.66
CA VAL A 78 10.64 3.96 -5.76
C VAL A 78 11.57 3.65 -6.92
N SER A 79 12.49 4.55 -7.27
CA SER A 79 13.44 4.32 -8.35
C SER A 79 14.41 3.18 -8.05
N GLU A 80 14.92 3.09 -6.82
CA GLU A 80 15.80 1.99 -6.38
C GLU A 80 15.07 0.64 -6.45
N ASN A 81 13.79 0.61 -6.07
CA ASN A 81 12.97 -0.60 -6.16
C ASN A 81 12.89 -1.17 -7.58
N LYS A 82 12.93 -0.34 -8.63
CA LYS A 82 12.91 -0.80 -10.03
C LYS A 82 14.09 -1.73 -10.34
N CYS A 83 15.27 -1.43 -9.81
CA CYS A 83 16.44 -2.28 -9.93
C CYS A 83 16.31 -3.55 -9.07
N LEU A 84 15.82 -3.42 -7.83
CA LEU A 84 15.64 -4.55 -6.91
C LEU A 84 14.59 -5.57 -7.37
N CYS A 85 13.63 -5.14 -8.18
CA CYS A 85 12.60 -6.00 -8.78
C CYS A 85 13.14 -6.89 -9.91
N HIS A 86 14.38 -6.71 -10.36
CA HIS A 86 14.97 -7.66 -11.30
C HIS A 86 15.10 -9.05 -10.64
N PRO A 87 14.53 -10.11 -11.21
CA PRO A 87 14.45 -11.41 -10.54
C PRO A 87 15.85 -11.98 -10.35
N SER A 88 16.14 -12.46 -9.14
CA SER A 88 17.40 -13.18 -8.87
C SER A 88 17.27 -14.67 -9.13
N SER A 89 16.05 -15.22 -9.09
CA SER A 89 15.79 -16.64 -9.30
C SER A 89 16.04 -17.12 -10.74
N VAL A 90 16.39 -16.22 -11.67
CA VAL A 90 16.73 -16.56 -13.05
C VAL A 90 18.24 -16.78 -13.25
N ASP A 91 19.05 -16.50 -12.23
CA ASP A 91 20.49 -16.69 -12.24
C ASP A 91 20.89 -17.97 -11.52
N SER A 92 21.96 -18.60 -12.00
CA SER A 92 22.57 -19.79 -11.39
C SER A 92 24.01 -19.92 -11.85
N LEU A 93 24.91 -20.20 -10.90
CA LEU A 93 26.33 -20.45 -11.17
C LEU A 93 26.77 -21.76 -10.51
N SER A 94 27.52 -22.55 -11.27
CA SER A 94 28.07 -23.82 -10.82
C SER A 94 29.09 -23.63 -9.70
N THR A 95 28.91 -24.34 -8.59
CA THR A 95 29.83 -24.35 -7.44
C THR A 95 30.28 -25.76 -7.10
N SER A 96 31.21 -25.89 -6.15
CA SER A 96 31.71 -27.19 -5.67
C SER A 96 32.21 -28.11 -6.80
N ALA A 97 33.05 -27.58 -7.70
CA ALA A 97 33.58 -28.27 -8.88
C ALA A 97 32.48 -28.91 -9.78
N ALA A 98 31.40 -28.17 -10.01
CA ALA A 98 30.22 -28.60 -10.78
C ALA A 98 29.37 -29.71 -10.14
N THR A 99 29.54 -29.91 -8.83
CA THR A 99 28.62 -30.77 -8.06
C THR A 99 27.29 -30.05 -7.78
N GLU A 100 27.35 -28.73 -7.55
CA GLU A 100 26.19 -27.87 -7.34
C GLU A 100 26.04 -26.96 -8.58
N ASP A 101 25.52 -27.54 -9.65
CA ASP A 101 25.46 -26.93 -10.99
C ASP A 101 24.22 -26.03 -11.20
N HIS A 102 23.16 -26.23 -10.42
CA HIS A 102 21.94 -25.42 -10.48
C HIS A 102 21.48 -24.93 -9.10
N VAL A 103 21.46 -23.60 -8.89
CA VAL A 103 21.08 -22.96 -7.63
C VAL A 103 19.97 -21.94 -7.82
N SER A 104 19.15 -21.76 -6.79
CA SER A 104 17.92 -20.94 -6.85
C SER A 104 18.10 -19.45 -6.56
N MET A 105 19.25 -19.04 -6.03
CA MET A 105 19.49 -17.69 -5.51
C MET A 105 18.45 -17.20 -4.48
N GLY A 106 17.73 -18.11 -3.81
CA GLY A 106 16.60 -17.76 -2.94
C GLY A 106 16.94 -16.86 -1.76
N GLY A 107 18.17 -16.91 -1.24
CA GLY A 107 18.63 -15.96 -0.22
C GLY A 107 18.72 -14.53 -0.73
N TRP A 108 19.08 -14.34 -2.00
CA TRP A 108 19.14 -13.02 -2.63
C TRP A 108 17.74 -12.49 -2.94
N ALA A 109 16.85 -13.34 -3.43
CA ALA A 109 15.44 -13.01 -3.62
C ALA A 109 14.80 -12.52 -2.31
N ALA A 110 15.03 -13.21 -1.19
CA ALA A 110 14.54 -12.82 0.12
C ALA A 110 15.06 -11.45 0.58
N ARG A 111 16.36 -11.18 0.41
CA ARG A 111 16.98 -9.91 0.79
C ARG A 111 16.45 -8.74 -0.03
N LYS A 112 16.28 -8.93 -1.35
CA LYS A 112 15.69 -7.90 -2.22
C LYS A 112 14.24 -7.63 -1.85
N ALA A 113 13.43 -8.68 -1.65
CA ALA A 113 12.03 -8.53 -1.26
C ALA A 113 11.88 -7.77 0.06
N LEU A 114 12.70 -8.08 1.07
CA LEU A 114 12.70 -7.35 2.34
C LEU A 114 13.03 -5.87 2.16
N ARG A 115 14.08 -5.55 1.38
CA ARG A 115 14.47 -4.16 1.09
C ARG A 115 13.36 -3.39 0.37
N VAL A 116 12.69 -4.01 -0.60
CA VAL A 116 11.55 -3.40 -1.31
C VAL A 116 10.41 -3.10 -0.33
N ILE A 117 10.09 -4.02 0.58
CA ILE A 117 9.07 -3.82 1.62
C ILE A 117 9.42 -2.62 2.50
N GLU A 118 10.67 -2.52 2.99
CA GLU A 118 11.14 -1.39 3.80
C GLU A 118 10.97 -0.04 3.06
N HIS A 119 11.32 0.01 1.77
CA HIS A 119 11.13 1.20 0.94
C HIS A 119 9.65 1.56 0.77
N VAL A 120 8.78 0.56 0.57
CA VAL A 120 7.34 0.78 0.41
C VAL A 120 6.72 1.35 1.68
N GLU A 121 7.12 0.85 2.85
CA GLU A 121 6.66 1.39 4.14
C GLU A 121 7.04 2.86 4.32
N GLN A 122 8.28 3.23 3.96
CA GLN A 122 8.73 4.62 4.04
C GLN A 122 7.96 5.55 3.08
N VAL A 123 7.71 5.11 1.85
CA VAL A 123 6.94 5.89 0.86
C VAL A 123 5.51 6.10 1.36
N LEU A 124 4.87 5.07 1.91
CA LEU A 124 3.53 5.18 2.51
C LEU A 124 3.51 6.10 3.74
N ALA A 125 4.56 6.11 4.56
CA ALA A 125 4.68 7.04 5.68
C ALA A 125 4.73 8.50 5.21
N ILE A 126 5.49 8.78 4.14
CA ILE A 126 5.56 10.12 3.54
C ILE A 126 4.21 10.51 2.95
N GLU A 127 3.53 9.59 2.26
CA GLU A 127 2.18 9.82 1.73
C GLU A 127 1.19 10.17 2.84
N LEU A 128 1.21 9.43 3.95
CA LEU A 128 0.31 9.66 5.07
C LEU A 128 0.52 11.05 5.70
N LEU A 129 1.78 11.48 5.84
CA LEU A 129 2.11 12.84 6.29
C LEU A 129 1.62 13.91 5.32
N ALA A 130 1.85 13.72 4.02
CA ALA A 130 1.41 14.64 2.98
C ALA A 130 -0.13 14.74 2.91
N ALA A 131 -0.84 13.60 3.01
CA ALA A 131 -2.29 13.57 3.02
C ALA A 131 -2.88 14.30 4.24
N CYS A 132 -2.32 14.07 5.45
CA CYS A 132 -2.75 14.80 6.64
C CYS A 132 -2.51 16.30 6.51
N GLN A 133 -1.39 16.71 5.91
CA GLN A 133 -1.11 18.12 5.64
C GLN A 133 -2.09 18.71 4.62
N GLY A 134 -2.45 17.96 3.58
CA GLY A 134 -3.45 18.38 2.60
C GLY A 134 -4.83 18.60 3.22
N ILE A 135 -5.27 17.71 4.13
CA ILE A 135 -6.54 17.86 4.86
C ILE A 135 -6.58 19.18 5.66
N GLU A 136 -5.45 19.62 6.22
CA GLU A 136 -5.38 20.87 6.98
C GLU A 136 -5.64 22.12 6.15
N PHE A 137 -5.12 22.14 4.92
CA PHE A 137 -5.36 23.25 3.99
C PHE A 137 -6.81 23.34 3.52
N LEU A 138 -7.57 22.24 3.63
CA LEU A 138 -8.98 22.19 3.24
C LEU A 138 -9.93 22.48 4.41
N ARG A 139 -9.43 22.69 5.63
CA ARG A 139 -10.29 23.06 6.77
C ARG A 139 -11.03 24.38 6.48
N PRO A 140 -12.34 24.49 6.81
CA PRO A 140 -13.11 23.66 7.74
C PRO A 140 -13.79 22.42 7.14
N LEU A 141 -13.49 22.03 5.89
CA LEU A 141 -14.03 20.79 5.32
C LEU A 141 -13.58 19.56 6.13
N CYS A 142 -14.45 18.58 6.24
CA CYS A 142 -14.19 17.32 6.93
C CYS A 142 -14.22 16.16 5.93
N THR A 143 -13.31 15.21 6.10
CA THR A 143 -13.31 13.96 5.35
C THR A 143 -14.21 12.92 6.05
N THR A 144 -14.24 11.70 5.52
CA THR A 144 -15.03 10.60 6.09
C THR A 144 -14.56 10.25 7.51
N THR A 145 -15.48 9.76 8.35
CA THR A 145 -15.19 9.34 9.74
C THR A 145 -13.96 8.44 9.90
N PRO A 146 -13.71 7.38 9.09
CA PRO A 146 -12.49 6.59 9.23
C PRO A 146 -11.22 7.40 8.99
N LEU A 147 -11.22 8.26 7.97
CA LEU A 147 -10.04 9.05 7.61
C LEU A 147 -9.75 10.15 8.64
N GLU A 148 -10.77 10.74 9.25
CA GLU A 148 -10.58 11.69 10.37
C GLU A 148 -9.93 11.00 11.59
N LYS A 149 -10.31 9.75 11.90
CA LYS A 149 -9.66 9.00 12.98
C LYS A 149 -8.19 8.68 12.67
N VAL A 150 -7.88 8.38 11.41
CA VAL A 150 -6.49 8.18 10.97
C VAL A 150 -5.70 9.48 11.07
N TYR A 151 -6.30 10.61 10.66
CA TYR A 151 -5.73 11.94 10.82
C TYR A 151 -5.42 12.25 12.29
N ASP A 152 -6.37 12.03 13.19
CA ASP A 152 -6.20 12.25 14.63
C ASP A 152 -5.05 11.40 15.22
N LEU A 153 -4.96 10.14 14.79
CA LEU A 153 -3.88 9.24 15.21
C LEU A 153 -2.51 9.77 14.75
N VAL A 154 -2.37 10.13 13.48
CA VAL A 154 -1.11 10.71 12.95
C VAL A 154 -0.76 12.01 13.69
N ARG A 155 -1.74 12.87 13.97
CA ARG A 155 -1.53 14.13 14.67
C ARG A 155 -1.27 14.00 16.16
N SER A 156 -1.63 12.88 16.77
CA SER A 156 -1.18 12.55 18.13
C SER A 156 0.32 12.30 18.22
N THR A 157 0.95 11.88 17.10
CA THR A 157 2.38 11.56 17.02
C THR A 157 3.20 12.69 16.40
N VAL A 158 2.73 13.28 15.30
CA VAL A 158 3.45 14.29 14.52
C VAL A 158 2.64 15.57 14.37
N ARG A 159 3.25 16.70 14.72
CA ARG A 159 2.61 18.02 14.62
C ARG A 159 2.43 18.47 13.16
N PRO A 160 1.41 19.30 12.87
CA PRO A 160 1.25 20.00 11.59
C PRO A 160 2.54 20.64 11.04
N TRP A 161 2.69 20.66 9.71
CA TRP A 161 3.85 21.26 9.05
C TRP A 161 3.61 22.75 8.76
N ILE A 162 3.85 23.60 9.77
CA ILE A 162 3.60 25.05 9.65
C ILE A 162 4.80 25.77 9.02
N LYS A 163 6.03 25.43 9.46
CA LYS A 163 7.29 25.97 8.95
C LYS A 163 8.31 24.84 8.81
N ASP A 164 9.33 25.07 8.00
CA ASP A 164 10.41 24.10 7.83
C ASP A 164 11.11 23.75 9.15
N ARG A 165 11.23 22.44 9.36
CA ARG A 165 11.99 21.81 10.44
C ARG A 165 12.68 20.57 9.90
N PHE A 166 13.43 19.88 10.74
CA PHE A 166 14.01 18.61 10.36
C PHE A 166 12.91 17.55 10.20
N MET A 167 12.66 17.09 8.97
CA MET A 167 11.52 16.21 8.65
C MET A 167 11.79 14.72 8.92
N ALA A 168 13.05 14.28 8.89
CA ALA A 168 13.38 12.86 9.03
C ALA A 168 12.81 12.20 10.31
N PRO A 169 12.82 12.84 11.49
CA PRO A 169 12.22 12.27 12.70
C PRO A 169 10.71 12.11 12.60
N ASP A 170 10.03 12.98 11.85
CA ASP A 170 8.58 12.90 11.65
C ASP A 170 8.23 11.73 10.72
N ILE A 171 9.01 11.55 9.63
CA ILE A 171 8.88 10.40 8.73
C ILE A 171 9.14 9.10 9.49
N GLU A 172 10.22 9.05 10.29
CA GLU A 172 10.56 7.88 11.10
C GLU A 172 9.50 7.56 12.15
N ALA A 173 8.91 8.57 12.79
CA ALA A 173 7.85 8.37 13.77
C ALA A 173 6.60 7.76 13.13
N VAL A 174 6.20 8.21 11.94
CA VAL A 174 5.06 7.64 11.19
C VAL A 174 5.41 6.27 10.61
N HIS A 175 6.63 6.08 10.11
CA HIS A 175 7.10 4.77 9.63
C HIS A 175 7.08 3.74 10.76
N ARG A 176 7.63 4.08 11.93
CA ARG A 176 7.59 3.22 13.11
C ARG A 176 6.16 2.92 13.56
N MET A 177 5.27 3.91 13.53
CA MET A 177 3.84 3.68 13.79
C MET A 177 3.29 2.61 12.84
N LEU A 178 3.50 2.74 11.52
CA LEU A 178 3.05 1.75 10.54
C LEU A 178 3.67 0.35 10.72
N VAL A 179 4.90 0.26 11.23
CA VAL A 179 5.62 -1.01 11.44
C VAL A 179 5.24 -1.68 12.76
N GLU A 180 5.21 -0.94 13.87
CA GLU A 180 4.77 -1.42 15.18
C GLU A 180 3.30 -1.92 15.10
N GLU A 181 2.48 -1.26 14.28
CA GLU A 181 1.13 -1.70 13.92
C GLU A 181 1.07 -3.10 13.28
N LYS A 182 2.07 -3.53 12.49
CA LYS A 182 2.12 -4.89 11.91
C LYS A 182 2.32 -5.96 12.97
N VAL A 183 3.11 -5.65 14.00
CA VAL A 183 3.41 -6.57 15.10
C VAL A 183 2.22 -6.67 16.06
N GLU A 184 1.53 -5.55 16.33
CA GLU A 184 0.37 -5.53 17.22
C GLU A 184 -0.94 -5.99 16.57
N ALA A 185 -1.14 -5.78 15.26
CA ALA A 185 -2.28 -6.34 14.52
C ALA A 185 -2.21 -7.88 14.44
N ALA A 186 -1.00 -8.45 14.32
CA ALA A 186 -0.78 -9.88 14.47
C ALA A 186 -1.08 -10.41 15.90
N GLN A 187 -1.20 -9.52 16.88
CA GLN A 187 -1.38 -9.82 18.31
C GLN A 187 -2.69 -9.24 18.92
N GLN A 188 -3.54 -8.57 18.14
CA GLN A 188 -4.81 -7.96 18.57
C GLN A 188 -4.72 -7.06 19.83
N ARG A 189 -3.75 -6.14 19.89
CA ARG A 189 -3.69 -5.09 20.92
C ARG A 189 -3.67 -3.68 20.28
N ARG A 190 -4.32 -2.75 21.00
CA ARG A 190 -4.73 -1.35 20.70
C ARG A 190 -4.13 -0.61 19.47
N GLY A 191 -5.03 0.01 18.69
CA GLY A 191 -4.89 1.40 18.25
C GLY A 191 -4.17 1.66 16.92
N SER A 192 -4.41 0.85 15.88
CA SER A 192 -3.73 0.98 14.58
C SER A 192 -4.53 1.75 13.52
N VAL A 193 -3.84 2.32 12.51
CA VAL A 193 -4.49 2.86 11.30
C VAL A 193 -5.39 1.82 10.64
N LEU A 194 -4.91 0.58 10.51
CA LEU A 194 -5.69 -0.51 9.93
C LEU A 194 -6.87 -0.92 10.82
N GLN A 195 -6.74 -0.99 12.15
CA GLN A 195 -7.86 -1.31 13.05
C GLN A 195 -8.88 -0.17 13.13
N VAL A 196 -8.43 1.07 13.01
CA VAL A 196 -9.29 2.25 12.89
C VAL A 196 -10.11 2.16 11.60
N ALA A 197 -9.50 1.75 10.50
CA ALA A 197 -10.15 1.63 9.20
C ALA A 197 -10.94 0.32 9.02
N GLU A 198 -10.50 -0.78 9.64
CA GLU A 198 -11.01 -2.15 9.48
C GLU A 198 -12.52 -2.30 9.66
N PRO A 199 -13.18 -1.76 10.71
CA PRO A 199 -14.63 -1.85 10.84
C PRO A 199 -15.35 -1.16 9.67
N TYR A 200 -14.75 -0.12 9.10
CA TYR A 200 -15.31 0.58 7.95
C TYR A 200 -15.03 -0.14 6.63
N ILE A 201 -13.82 -0.71 6.47
CA ILE A 201 -13.46 -1.56 5.32
C ILE A 201 -14.38 -2.79 5.26
N ASN A 202 -14.63 -3.44 6.40
CA ASN A 202 -15.52 -4.59 6.47
C ASN A 202 -16.97 -4.20 6.17
N CYS A 203 -17.44 -3.05 6.65
CA CYS A 203 -18.76 -2.54 6.26
C CYS A 203 -18.87 -2.27 4.75
N TYR A 204 -17.84 -1.68 4.13
CA TYR A 204 -17.79 -1.45 2.69
C TYR A 204 -17.80 -2.77 1.90
N ARG A 205 -16.97 -3.74 2.31
CA ARG A 205 -16.90 -5.07 1.69
C ARG A 205 -18.24 -5.81 1.74
N LEU A 206 -19.03 -5.62 2.80
CA LEU A 206 -20.33 -6.26 2.99
C LEU A 206 -21.49 -5.55 2.28
N LYS A 207 -21.38 -4.24 1.99
CA LYS A 207 -22.47 -3.43 1.42
C LYS A 207 -22.29 -3.11 -0.07
N ASP A 208 -21.06 -2.89 -0.53
CA ASP A 208 -20.76 -2.27 -1.83
C ASP A 208 -20.01 -3.19 -2.81
N LEU A 209 -19.82 -4.46 -2.47
CA LEU A 209 -19.46 -5.50 -3.44
C LEU A 209 -20.71 -6.33 -3.76
N PRO A 210 -21.62 -5.88 -4.65
CA PRO A 210 -22.32 -6.85 -5.48
C PRO A 210 -21.22 -7.58 -6.24
N GLU A 211 -21.20 -8.90 -6.15
CA GLU A 211 -20.24 -9.76 -6.84
C GLU A 211 -20.26 -9.39 -8.33
N SER A 212 -19.30 -8.56 -8.77
CA SER A 212 -19.31 -7.92 -10.08
C SER A 212 -18.85 -8.86 -11.20
N ARG A 213 -18.80 -10.17 -10.93
CA ARG A 213 -18.72 -11.14 -12.00
C ARG A 213 -20.08 -11.19 -12.68
N PRO A 214 -20.22 -10.75 -13.94
CA PRO A 214 -21.35 -11.20 -14.73
C PRO A 214 -21.35 -12.72 -14.70
N ASP A 215 -22.51 -13.33 -14.45
CA ASP A 215 -22.67 -14.77 -14.50
C ASP A 215 -22.10 -15.28 -15.83
N SER A 216 -21.02 -16.06 -15.76
CA SER A 216 -20.50 -16.69 -16.96
C SER A 216 -21.60 -17.60 -17.52
N PRO A 217 -21.84 -17.63 -18.84
CA PRO A 217 -22.74 -18.61 -19.44
C PRO A 217 -22.29 -20.08 -19.22
N THR A 218 -21.08 -20.30 -18.69
CA THR A 218 -20.56 -21.60 -18.22
C THR A 218 -20.60 -21.80 -16.70
N ALA A 219 -21.11 -20.86 -15.92
CA ALA A 219 -21.24 -21.01 -14.47
C ALA A 219 -22.45 -21.90 -14.13
N CYS A 220 -22.22 -22.96 -13.35
CA CYS A 220 -23.26 -23.82 -12.82
C CYS A 220 -23.33 -23.61 -11.31
N SER A 221 -24.42 -23.02 -10.82
CA SER A 221 -24.67 -22.83 -9.39
C SER A 221 -25.53 -23.99 -8.86
N LEU A 222 -25.00 -24.70 -7.87
CA LEU A 222 -25.73 -25.76 -7.16
C LEU A 222 -26.57 -25.12 -6.04
N GLY A 223 -27.81 -24.72 -6.36
CA GLY A 223 -28.88 -24.44 -5.40
C GLY A 223 -28.71 -23.20 -4.51
N SER A 224 -29.72 -22.34 -4.49
CA SER A 224 -29.79 -21.17 -3.60
C SER A 224 -30.04 -21.57 -2.14
N PRO A 225 -29.34 -21.02 -1.13
CA PRO A 225 -29.89 -20.89 0.20
C PRO A 225 -30.76 -19.62 0.25
N SER A 226 -32.02 -19.81 0.61
CA SER A 226 -32.96 -18.75 0.96
C SER A 226 -32.40 -17.92 2.12
N LEU A 227 -32.00 -16.68 1.85
CA LEU A 227 -31.75 -15.64 2.86
C LEU A 227 -32.78 -14.53 2.66
N SER A 228 -33.88 -14.64 3.40
CA SER A 228 -34.80 -13.54 3.62
C SER A 228 -34.13 -12.51 4.53
N VAL A 229 -33.62 -11.42 3.95
CA VAL A 229 -33.36 -10.19 4.70
C VAL A 229 -34.50 -9.23 4.38
N PRO A 230 -35.25 -8.73 5.37
CA PRO A 230 -36.31 -7.77 5.12
C PRO A 230 -35.70 -6.47 4.60
N CYS A 231 -36.01 -6.17 3.34
CA CYS A 231 -35.75 -4.89 2.69
C CYS A 231 -36.63 -3.84 3.37
N ALA A 232 -36.10 -3.18 4.40
CA ALA A 232 -36.68 -1.93 4.88
C ALA A 232 -36.27 -0.85 3.88
N SER A 233 -37.19 -0.60 2.95
CA SER A 233 -37.28 0.59 2.11
C SER A 233 -36.98 1.84 2.94
N MET A 234 -35.83 2.47 2.72
CA MET A 234 -35.68 3.89 2.97
C MET A 234 -35.41 4.57 1.64
N ILE A 235 -36.49 5.19 1.19
CA ILE A 235 -36.67 5.98 0.00
C ILE A 235 -35.55 7.01 -0.11
N LEU A 236 -34.99 7.10 -1.33
CA LEU A 236 -34.26 8.24 -1.85
C LEU A 236 -34.97 9.55 -1.50
N THR A 237 -34.58 10.18 -0.40
CA THR A 237 -34.74 11.62 -0.23
C THR A 237 -33.40 12.28 -0.48
N ARG A 238 -33.34 12.96 -1.63
CA ARG A 238 -32.43 14.08 -1.89
C ARG A 238 -32.29 14.95 -0.64
N ASP A 239 -31.15 14.87 0.02
CA ASP A 239 -30.41 15.98 0.62
C ASP A 239 -29.21 15.41 1.38
N GLN A 240 -28.06 16.09 1.28
CA GLN A 240 -26.72 15.73 1.80
C GLN A 240 -25.75 15.04 0.82
N ASP A 241 -25.86 15.36 -0.46
CA ASP A 241 -24.79 15.18 -1.44
C ASP A 241 -23.81 16.38 -1.39
N GLU A 242 -22.82 16.37 -0.49
CA GLU A 242 -21.55 17.12 -0.71
C GLU A 242 -20.30 16.42 -0.08
N GLY A 243 -20.46 15.42 0.79
CA GLY A 243 -19.33 14.74 1.45
C GLY A 243 -18.79 13.47 0.75
N VAL A 244 -19.48 12.95 -0.27
CA VAL A 244 -19.14 11.66 -0.91
C VAL A 244 -18.23 11.82 -2.13
N ILE A 245 -18.06 13.05 -2.63
CA ILE A 245 -17.21 13.33 -3.80
C ILE A 245 -15.72 13.21 -3.45
N LEU A 246 -15.30 13.44 -2.20
CA LEU A 246 -13.87 13.49 -1.86
C LEU A 246 -13.23 12.10 -1.62
N ALA A 247 -13.94 11.16 -1.01
CA ALA A 247 -13.46 9.78 -0.86
C ALA A 247 -13.53 9.00 -2.19
N LYS A 248 -14.49 9.36 -3.04
CA LYS A 248 -14.58 8.89 -4.42
C LYS A 248 -13.49 9.52 -5.29
N ALA A 249 -13.12 10.79 -5.10
CA ALA A 249 -11.99 11.40 -5.82
C ALA A 249 -10.65 10.70 -5.53
N ILE A 250 -10.39 10.23 -4.31
CA ILE A 250 -9.14 9.51 -4.01
C ILE A 250 -9.09 8.12 -4.67
N ASN A 251 -10.24 7.49 -4.95
CA ASN A 251 -10.32 6.14 -5.54
C ASN A 251 -10.73 6.09 -7.04
N ASP A 252 -11.41 7.12 -7.56
CA ASP A 252 -11.90 7.20 -8.96
C ASP A 252 -10.98 8.00 -9.89
N ILE A 253 -9.95 8.68 -9.36
CA ILE A 253 -8.93 9.35 -10.19
C ILE A 253 -8.04 8.35 -10.98
N THR A 254 -8.14 7.05 -10.71
CA THR A 254 -7.36 5.98 -11.36
C THR A 254 -8.02 5.31 -12.57
N LEU A 255 -9.24 5.70 -12.98
CA LEU A 255 -9.99 4.98 -14.04
C LEU A 255 -10.40 5.79 -15.29
N TYR A 256 -9.83 6.98 -15.53
CA TYR A 256 -10.02 7.66 -16.82
C TYR A 256 -8.94 7.27 -17.85
N PRO A 257 -9.29 6.66 -19.01
CA PRO A 257 -8.38 6.61 -20.14
C PRO A 257 -8.20 8.03 -20.67
N LEU A 258 -6.95 8.46 -20.81
CA LEU A 258 -6.58 9.68 -21.54
C LEU A 258 -7.24 9.65 -22.93
N PRO A 259 -7.97 10.71 -23.36
CA PRO A 259 -8.45 10.77 -24.73
C PRO A 259 -7.25 10.82 -25.67
N ALA A 260 -7.23 9.92 -26.65
CA ALA A 260 -6.29 9.94 -27.74
C ALA A 260 -6.29 11.34 -28.37
N ALA A 261 -5.16 12.04 -28.25
CA ALA A 261 -4.96 13.31 -28.96
C ALA A 261 -4.91 13.00 -30.45
N ALA A 262 -5.98 13.37 -31.14
CA ALA A 262 -5.98 13.60 -32.57
C ALA A 262 -5.38 14.98 -32.84
N GLN A 263 -4.13 15.00 -33.33
CA GLN A 263 -3.58 15.88 -34.37
C GLN A 263 -2.08 15.64 -34.51
#